data_AF-A0A2W6VX96-F1
#
_entry.id   AF-A0A2W6VX96-F1
#
_cell.length_a   1.000
_cell.length_b   1.000
_cell.length_c   1.000
_cell.angle_alpha   90.00
_cell.angle_beta   90.00
_cell.angle_gamma   90.00
#
_symmetry.space_group_name_H-M   'P 1'
#
loop_
_entity.id
_entity.type
_entity.pdbx_description
1 polymer ?
#
loop_
_entity_poly.entity_id
_entity_poly.type
_entity_poly.pdbx_seq_one_letter_code
_entity_poly.pdbx_strand_id
1 'polypeptide(L)' 'MRRHLWRAFDADYALYTNRTDGTLTVHYAAVEGARERLAALVDAENTAGSGLRWRAREDRGHLVLEVTGPAEQVDGLALG' A
#
# COMPACT_ATOMS: atom_id res chain seq x y z
N MET A 1 4.95 -3.05 -10.04
CA MET A 1 3.61 -2.55 -9.64
C MET A 1 2.49 -3.12 -10.50
N ARG A 2 1.59 -3.88 -9.87
CA ARG A 2 0.35 -4.40 -10.49
C ARG A 2 -0.80 -3.42 -10.28
N ARG A 3 -0.82 -2.34 -11.07
CA ARG A 3 -1.74 -1.20 -10.90
C ARG A 3 -3.23 -1.58 -10.82
N HIS A 4 -3.67 -2.58 -11.57
CA HIS A 4 -5.09 -2.98 -11.57
C HIS A 4 -5.54 -3.64 -10.25
N LEU A 5 -4.67 -4.45 -9.61
CA LEU A 5 -5.00 -5.09 -8.34
C LEU A 5 -5.03 -4.08 -7.20
N TRP A 6 -4.05 -3.17 -7.18
CA TRP A 6 -4.01 -2.07 -6.22
C TRP A 6 -5.23 -1.17 -6.35
N ARG A 7 -5.60 -0.76 -7.58
CA ARG A 7 -6.80 0.06 -7.80
C ARG A 7 -8.09 -0.62 -7.31
N ALA A 8 -8.22 -1.94 -7.48
CA ALA A 8 -9.37 -2.67 -6.98
C ALA A 8 -9.39 -2.71 -5.45
N PHE A 9 -8.24 -2.99 -4.83
CA PHE A 9 -8.10 -2.99 -3.37
C PHE A 9 -8.37 -1.60 -2.77
N ASP A 10 -7.85 -0.54 -3.38
CA ASP A 10 -8.06 0.84 -2.95
C ASP A 10 -9.54 1.22 -3.02
N ALA A 11 -10.23 0.85 -4.12
CA ALA A 11 -11.65 1.13 -4.28
C ALA A 11 -12.53 0.47 -3.20
N ASP A 12 -12.13 -0.73 -2.74
CA ASP A 12 -12.91 -1.49 -1.76
C ASP A 12 -12.59 -1.08 -0.31
N TYR A 13 -11.35 -0.67 -0.03
CA TYR A 13 -10.87 -0.57 1.35
C TYR A 13 -10.19 0.74 1.74
N ALA A 14 -9.79 1.62 0.80
CA ALA A 14 -9.02 2.82 1.15
C ALA A 14 -9.86 3.82 1.97
N LEU A 15 -9.26 4.32 3.04
CA LEU A 15 -9.87 5.28 3.96
C LEU A 15 -9.17 6.63 3.91
N TYR A 16 -7.83 6.59 3.91
CA TYR A 16 -7.02 7.81 3.99
C TYR A 16 -5.64 7.56 3.40
N THR A 17 -5.12 8.57 2.71
CA THR A 17 -3.81 8.52 2.06
C THR A 17 -3.00 9.73 2.46
N ASN A 18 -1.76 9.49 2.87
CA ASN A 18 -0.80 10.53 3.21
C ASN A 18 0.49 10.32 2.43
N ARG A 19 1.06 11.41 1.93
CA ARG A 19 2.35 11.42 1.23
C ARG A 19 3.26 12.43 1.91
N THR A 20 4.40 11.94 2.35
CA THR A 20 5.43 12.75 2.99
C THR A 20 6.76 12.30 2.45
N ASP A 21 7.50 13.19 1.80
CA ASP A 21 8.87 13.05 1.28
C ASP A 21 9.45 11.61 1.29
N GLY A 22 9.26 10.89 0.18
CA GLY A 22 9.76 9.51 0.02
C GLY A 22 8.99 8.43 0.80
N THR A 23 7.86 8.79 1.40
CA THR A 23 6.96 7.88 2.13
C THR A 23 5.51 8.10 1.71
N LEU A 24 4.85 7.01 1.31
CA LEU A 24 3.41 6.94 1.11
C LEU A 24 2.83 6.06 2.22
N THR A 25 1.79 6.56 2.89
CA THR A 25 1.01 5.81 3.86
C THR A 25 -0.44 5.75 3.40
N VAL A 26 -1.01 4.55 3.27
CA VAL A 26 -2.43 4.35 2.97
C VAL A 26 -3.06 3.57 4.11
N HIS A 27 -4.14 4.11 4.66
CA HIS A 27 -4.98 3.45 5.65
C HIS A 27 -6.16 2.79 4.95
N TYR A 28 -6.40 1.54 5.31
CA TYR A 28 -7.52 0.74 4.82
C TYR A 28 -8.38 0.23 5.96
N ALA A 29 -9.65 -0.06 5.65
CA ALA A 29 -10.55 -0.74 6.56
C ALA A 29 -10.03 -2.16 6.87
N ALA A 30 -9.95 -2.51 8.16
CA ALA A 30 -9.60 -3.86 8.59
C ALA A 30 -10.85 -4.77 8.60
N VAL A 31 -11.36 -5.08 7.41
CA VAL A 31 -12.45 -6.05 7.23
C VAL A 31 -11.92 -7.45 6.97
N GLU A 32 -12.79 -8.45 7.12
CA GLU A 32 -12.43 -9.86 6.92
C GLU A 32 -11.78 -10.09 5.53
N GLY A 33 -10.65 -10.78 5.51
CA GLY A 33 -9.88 -11.06 4.29
C GLY A 33 -9.07 -9.89 3.71
N ALA A 34 -9.27 -8.65 4.15
CA ALA A 34 -8.48 -7.50 3.65
C ALA A 34 -6.99 -7.61 4.03
N ARG A 35 -6.71 -8.14 5.23
CA ARG A 35 -5.32 -8.33 5.72
C ARG A 35 -4.52 -9.29 4.85
N GLU A 36 -5.08 -10.45 4.54
CA GLU A 36 -4.42 -11.48 3.72
C GLU A 36 -4.21 -10.99 2.29
N ARG A 37 -5.22 -10.31 1.72
CA ARG A 37 -5.11 -9.70 0.39
C ARG A 37 -4.04 -8.61 0.34
N LEU A 38 -3.99 -7.72 1.34
CA LEU A 38 -2.96 -6.67 1.43
C LEU A 38 -1.56 -7.27 1.56
N ALA A 39 -1.39 -8.29 2.41
CA ALA A 39 -0.12 -8.98 2.57
C ALA A 39 0.35 -9.61 1.24
N ALA A 40 -0.54 -10.30 0.53
CA ALA A 40 -0.23 -10.89 -0.77
C ALA A 40 0.20 -9.85 -1.81
N LEU A 41 -0.46 -8.68 -1.85
CA LEU A 41 -0.08 -7.57 -2.73
C LEU A 41 1.31 -7.03 -2.38
N VAL A 42 1.58 -6.81 -1.10
CA VAL A 42 2.88 -6.33 -0.59
C VAL A 42 4.00 -7.32 -0.93
N ASP A 43 3.81 -8.61 -0.69
CA ASP A 43 4.80 -9.65 -1.00
C ASP A 43 5.11 -9.71 -2.50
N ALA A 44 4.06 -9.56 -3.32
CA ALA A 44 4.19 -9.57 -4.76
C ALA A 44 4.93 -8.32 -5.30
N GLU A 45 4.82 -7.16 -4.65
CA GLU A 45 5.59 -5.96 -5.00
C GLU A 45 7.04 -6.01 -4.51
N ASN A 46 7.28 -6.55 -3.31
CA ASN A 46 8.63 -6.77 -2.80
C ASN A 46 9.42 -7.76 -3.68
N THR A 47 8.76 -8.81 -4.18
CA THR A 47 9.39 -9.79 -5.10
C THR A 47 9.70 -9.19 -6.47
N ALA A 48 8.95 -8.17 -6.92
CA ALA A 48 9.16 -7.54 -8.22
C ALA A 48 10.42 -6.66 -8.28
N GLY A 49 11.07 -6.37 -7.15
CA GLY A 49 12.37 -5.67 -7.12
C GLY A 49 12.31 -4.20 -7.52
N SER A 50 11.20 -3.50 -7.24
CA SER A 50 10.97 -2.11 -7.68
C SER A 50 11.87 -1.04 -7.06
N GLY A 51 12.77 -1.39 -6.13
CA GLY A 51 13.58 -0.42 -5.35
C GLY A 51 12.81 0.28 -4.22
N LEU A 52 11.47 0.20 -4.25
CA LEU A 52 10.58 0.62 -3.18
C LEU A 52 10.47 -0.47 -2.10
N ARG A 53 10.36 -0.06 -0.84
CA ARG A 53 10.10 -0.96 0.30
C ARG A 53 8.62 -0.89 0.65
N TRP A 54 7.94 -2.04 0.55
CA TRP A 54 6.51 -2.18 0.82
C TRP A 54 6.30 -2.89 2.15
N ARG A 55 5.48 -2.31 3.03
CA ARG A 55 5.16 -2.88 4.34
C ARG A 55 3.68 -2.74 4.65
N ALA A 56 3.05 -3.82 5.08
CA ALA A 56 1.73 -3.78 5.69
C ALA A 56 1.85 -3.95 7.20
N ARG A 57 1.10 -3.17 7.96
CA ARG A 57 0.93 -3.32 9.40
C ARG A 57 -0.52 -3.06 9.78
N GLU A 58 -0.87 -3.40 11.00
CA GLU A 58 -2.16 -3.04 11.59
C GLU A 58 -1.93 -1.94 12.63
N ASP A 59 -2.75 -0.90 12.60
CA ASP A 59 -2.68 0.24 13.51
C ASP A 59 -4.08 0.63 13.95
N ARG A 60 -4.37 0.53 15.26
CA ARG A 60 -5.64 0.96 15.87
C ARG A 60 -6.91 0.44 15.15
N GLY A 61 -6.88 -0.81 14.69
CA GLY A 61 -8.00 -1.44 13.99
C GLY A 61 -8.11 -1.11 12.50
N HIS A 62 -7.11 -0.44 11.93
CA HIS A 62 -6.99 -0.19 10.49
C HIS A 62 -5.78 -0.96 9.95
N LEU A 63 -5.85 -1.33 8.67
CA LEU A 63 -4.68 -1.81 7.95
C LEU A 63 -3.91 -0.60 7.41
N VAL A 64 -2.59 -0.63 7.49
CA VAL A 64 -1.73 0.46 7.05
C VAL A 64 -0.70 -0.10 6.09
N LEU A 65 -0.72 0.39 4.86
CA LEU A 65 0.37 0.24 3.90
C LEU A 65 1.33 1.40 4.07
N GLU A 66 2.61 1.09 4.17
CA GLU A 66 3.70 2.04 4.10
C GLU A 66 4.60 1.66 2.92
N VAL A 67 4.81 2.60 2.01
CA VAL A 67 5.73 2.47 0.88
C VAL A 67 6.82 3.53 1.03
N THR A 68 8.08 3.11 1.13
CA THR A 68 9.22 4.03 1.25
C THR A 68 10.20 3.86 0.10
N GLY A 69 10.79 4.95 -0.35
CA GLY A 69 11.77 4.96 -1.43
C GLY A 69 12.12 6.38 -1.89
N PRO A 70 12.78 6.53 -3.06
CA PRO A 70 13.02 7.83 -3.67
C PRO A 70 11.70 8.59 -3.87
N ALA A 71 11.66 9.87 -3.49
CA ALA A 71 10.44 10.69 -3.54
C ALA A 71 9.77 10.67 -4.92
N GLU A 72 10.55 10.85 -5.98
CA GLU A 72 10.10 10.78 -7.38
C GLU A 72 9.39 9.46 -7.74
N GLN A 73 9.84 8.33 -7.17
CA GLN A 73 9.23 7.02 -7.41
C GLN A 73 7.97 6.84 -6.58
N VAL A 74 7.97 7.29 -5.33
CA VAL A 74 6.83 7.21 -4.41
C VAL A 74 5.70 8.12 -4.89
N ASP A 75 6.01 9.35 -5.32
CA ASP A 75 5.03 10.30 -5.85
C ASP A 75 4.38 9.81 -7.15
N GLY A 76 5.11 9.02 -7.94
CA GLY A 76 4.59 8.37 -9.15
C GLY A 76 3.62 7.19 -8.91
N LEU A 77 3.47 6.72 -7.66
CA LEU A 77 2.57 5.61 -7.34
C LEU A 77 1.11 6.06 -7.44
N ALA A 78 0.29 5.29 -8.17
CA ALA A 78 -1.16 5.47 -8.21
C ALA A 78 -1.80 4.56 -7.15
N LEU A 79 -1.78 5.02 -5.90
CA LEU A 79 -2.27 4.33 -4.71
C LEU A 79 -3.01 5.32 -3.82
N GLY A 80 -4.12 4.86 -3.25
CA GLY A 80 -4.94 5.62 -2.32
C GLY A 80 -5.99 6.49 -2.98
#